data_AF-A0A7Y9N9L9-F1
#
_entry.id   AF-A0A7Y9N9L9-F1
#
_cell.length_a   1.000
_cell.length_b   1.000
_cell.length_c   1.000
_cell.angle_alpha   90.00
_cell.angle_beta   90.00
_cell.angle_gamma   90.00
#
_symmetry.space_group_name_H-M   'P 1'
#
loop_
_entity.id
_entity.type
_entity.pdbx_description
1 polymer ?
#
loop_
_entity_poly.entity_id
_entity_poly.type
_entity_poly.pdbx_seq_one_letter_code
_entity_poly.pdbx_strand_id
1 'polypeptide(L)'
;MTTNETFRFIASILIGFTLILSPGFAAAKQPRPVVVGYLAAFKGLEMSIARSDLSAFTHFNLSFANPDAEGRFVRDGRMTCMSDEQGANLSVEALRATVAMLQASGAKVLISTAGGVIPSCSGDWKVLLAPERRAATVAALIELADTLALDGIDIDIEGQLLTEIDRAGDYTPFIAALSGAMKARGKLLTCATASYEGGMIPVGSIRYFDLVNIMSYDAIGPSWGQAGTEHSSYAMAARDLDLWLARGVAPDRLVLGVPFYGYGFGGEKANWSYRDLAAAHGINATKADVIGELCAGCRYISYNSPAAIANKSRLAAEKAGGVMVWELSQDTPDHALTTAIKEGLSRE
;
A
#
# COMPACT_ATOMS: atom_id res chain seq x y z
N MET A 1 -46.15 -61.45 62.19
CA MET A 1 -44.73 -61.62 61.80
C MET A 1 -44.66 -61.58 60.29
N THR A 2 -44.05 -60.51 59.78
CA THR A 2 -43.32 -60.35 58.50
C THR A 2 -43.54 -61.35 57.36
N THR A 3 -44.00 -60.83 56.21
CA THR A 3 -43.51 -61.05 54.82
C THR A 3 -44.42 -60.23 53.88
N ASN A 4 -44.07 -59.04 53.40
CA ASN A 4 -43.19 -58.72 52.27
C ASN A 4 -43.53 -59.47 50.96
N GLU A 5 -44.41 -58.88 50.14
CA GLU A 5 -44.57 -59.24 48.72
C GLU A 5 -44.50 -57.96 47.88
N THR A 6 -43.38 -57.82 47.16
CA THR A 6 -43.04 -56.71 46.28
C THR A 6 -43.41 -57.09 44.85
N PHE A 7 -44.43 -56.46 44.28
CA PHE A 7 -44.75 -56.57 42.85
C PHE A 7 -43.72 -55.76 42.03
N ARG A 8 -42.94 -56.43 41.19
CA ARG A 8 -42.02 -55.80 40.22
C ARG A 8 -42.75 -55.54 38.90
N PHE A 9 -42.96 -54.28 38.56
CA PHE A 9 -43.34 -53.83 37.22
C PHE A 9 -42.06 -53.52 36.43
N ILE A 10 -41.83 -54.21 35.32
CA ILE A 10 -40.73 -53.92 34.39
C ILE A 10 -41.24 -52.86 33.41
N ALA A 11 -40.76 -51.63 33.53
CA ALA A 11 -40.92 -50.59 32.52
C ALA A 11 -39.68 -50.57 31.62
N SER A 12 -39.86 -50.93 30.35
CA SER A 12 -38.83 -50.83 29.33
C SER A 12 -38.71 -49.37 28.87
N ILE A 13 -37.57 -48.73 29.15
CA ILE A 13 -37.26 -47.38 28.65
C ILE A 13 -36.55 -47.54 27.30
N LEU A 14 -37.25 -47.17 26.22
CA LEU A 14 -36.65 -46.96 24.90
C LEU A 14 -35.88 -45.63 24.93
N ILE A 15 -34.54 -45.68 24.92
CA ILE A 15 -33.70 -44.48 24.71
C ILE A 15 -33.56 -44.29 23.19
N GLY A 16 -34.36 -43.39 22.63
CA GLY A 16 -34.18 -42.92 21.26
C GLY A 16 -32.95 -42.02 21.17
N PHE A 17 -31.91 -42.47 20.47
CA PHE A 17 -30.78 -41.64 20.09
C PHE A 17 -31.20 -40.71 18.94
N THR A 18 -31.60 -39.49 19.26
CA THR A 18 -31.81 -38.44 18.25
C THR A 18 -30.45 -37.91 17.83
N LEU A 19 -29.99 -38.29 16.64
CA LEU A 19 -28.78 -37.75 16.04
C LEU A 19 -29.03 -36.28 15.67
N ILE A 20 -28.57 -35.34 16.51
CA ILE A 20 -28.59 -33.91 16.19
C ILE A 20 -27.45 -33.67 15.20
N LEU A 21 -27.79 -33.61 13.91
CA LEU A 21 -26.91 -33.11 12.86
C LEU A 21 -26.68 -31.61 13.09
N SER A 22 -25.57 -31.28 13.75
CA SER A 22 -25.08 -29.91 13.83
C SER A 22 -24.85 -29.38 12.41
N PRO A 23 -25.34 -28.18 12.05
CA PRO A 23 -25.02 -27.57 10.77
C PRO A 23 -23.50 -27.39 10.71
N GLY A 24 -22.87 -27.96 9.67
CA GLY A 24 -21.46 -27.79 9.43
C GLY A 24 -21.15 -26.30 9.32
N PHE A 25 -20.29 -25.79 10.21
CA PHE A 25 -19.69 -24.49 10.05
C PHE A 25 -18.93 -24.51 8.72
N ALA A 26 -19.50 -23.89 7.69
CA ALA A 26 -18.75 -23.56 6.49
C ALA A 26 -17.59 -22.68 6.96
N ALA A 27 -16.35 -23.16 6.80
CA ALA A 27 -15.17 -22.36 7.07
C ALA A 27 -15.33 -21.04 6.29
N ALA A 28 -15.39 -19.92 6.99
CA ALA A 28 -15.44 -18.62 6.36
C ALA A 28 -14.22 -18.54 5.42
N LYS A 29 -14.48 -18.36 4.12
CA LYS A 29 -13.43 -18.19 3.11
C LYS A 29 -12.56 -17.04 3.59
N GLN A 30 -11.32 -17.35 3.95
CA GLN A 30 -10.38 -16.33 4.43
C GLN A 30 -10.32 -15.22 3.36
N PRO A 31 -10.46 -13.94 3.75
CA PRO A 31 -10.41 -12.85 2.79
C PRO A 31 -9.06 -12.90 2.04
N ARG A 32 -9.11 -12.70 0.72
CA ARG A 32 -7.90 -12.64 -0.11
C ARG A 32 -7.01 -11.52 0.44
N PRO A 33 -5.70 -11.76 0.64
CA PRO A 33 -4.78 -10.71 1.06
C PRO A 33 -4.82 -9.50 0.12
N VAL A 34 -4.72 -8.31 0.70
CA VAL A 34 -4.60 -7.06 -0.07
C VAL A 34 -3.20 -7.01 -0.68
N VAL A 35 -3.13 -6.74 -1.97
CA VAL A 35 -1.88 -6.45 -2.68
C VAL A 35 -2.07 -5.16 -3.45
N VAL A 36 -1.35 -4.11 -3.05
CA VAL A 36 -1.38 -2.77 -3.65
C VAL A 36 -0.15 -2.58 -4.53
N GLY A 37 -0.33 -2.19 -5.79
CA GLY A 37 0.76 -1.87 -6.69
C GLY A 37 0.74 -0.42 -7.13
N TYR A 38 1.84 0.31 -6.94
CA TYR A 38 1.98 1.65 -7.51
C TYR A 38 2.42 1.59 -8.98
N LEU A 39 1.76 2.38 -9.82
CA LEU A 39 2.12 2.59 -11.23
C LEU A 39 2.55 4.04 -11.41
N ALA A 40 3.86 4.27 -11.51
CA ALA A 40 4.44 5.60 -11.66
C ALA A 40 4.20 6.15 -13.07
N ALA A 41 3.34 7.16 -13.17
CA ALA A 41 3.01 7.83 -14.43
C ALA A 41 4.25 8.40 -15.12
N PHE A 42 5.15 9.01 -14.35
CA PHE A 42 6.42 9.57 -14.83
C PHE A 42 7.44 8.52 -15.30
N LYS A 43 7.14 7.22 -15.15
CA LYS A 43 7.90 6.12 -15.77
C LYS A 43 7.19 5.51 -16.98
N GLY A 44 5.99 5.96 -17.30
CA GLY A 44 5.14 5.47 -18.37
C GLY A 44 4.20 4.37 -17.90
N LEU A 45 2.90 4.69 -17.88
CA LEU A 45 1.86 3.77 -17.42
C LEU A 45 1.74 2.54 -18.32
N GLU A 46 1.71 2.75 -19.64
CA GLU A 46 1.57 1.64 -20.62
C GLU A 46 2.71 0.63 -20.49
N MET A 47 3.95 1.12 -20.45
CA MET A 47 5.13 0.26 -20.25
C MET A 47 5.09 -0.44 -18.89
N SER A 48 4.72 0.26 -17.82
CA SER A 48 4.67 -0.31 -16.47
C SER A 48 3.64 -1.44 -16.39
N ILE A 49 2.46 -1.23 -16.98
CA ILE A 49 1.40 -2.24 -17.09
C ILE A 49 1.88 -3.44 -17.90
N ALA A 50 2.47 -3.22 -19.07
CA ALA A 50 2.98 -4.30 -19.92
C ALA A 50 4.10 -5.14 -19.26
N ARG A 51 4.78 -4.58 -18.25
CA ARG A 51 5.86 -5.24 -17.51
C ARG A 51 5.43 -5.91 -16.20
N SER A 52 4.14 -5.90 -15.87
CA SER A 52 3.64 -6.34 -14.56
C SER A 52 2.69 -7.53 -14.66
N ASP A 53 2.80 -8.50 -13.74
CA ASP A 53 1.74 -9.52 -13.52
C ASP A 53 0.56 -8.87 -12.77
N LEU A 54 -0.35 -8.25 -13.51
CA LEU A 54 -1.50 -7.55 -12.93
C LEU A 54 -2.40 -8.45 -12.08
N SER A 55 -2.42 -9.77 -12.34
CA SER A 55 -3.28 -10.72 -11.64
C SER A 55 -2.91 -10.91 -10.16
N ALA A 56 -1.66 -10.56 -9.81
CA ALA A 56 -1.17 -10.58 -8.43
C ALA A 56 -1.81 -9.48 -7.58
N PHE A 57 -2.23 -8.38 -8.19
CA PHE A 57 -2.65 -7.17 -7.49
C PHE A 57 -4.17 -7.09 -7.30
N THR A 58 -4.57 -6.55 -6.16
CA THR A 58 -5.97 -6.29 -5.81
C THR A 58 -6.33 -4.82 -5.92
N HIS A 59 -5.32 -3.94 -5.80
CA HIS A 59 -5.45 -2.51 -5.85
C HIS A 59 -4.28 -1.93 -6.66
N PHE A 60 -4.55 -0.90 -7.45
CA PHE A 60 -3.54 -0.10 -8.13
C PHE A 60 -3.65 1.36 -7.70
N ASN A 61 -2.50 1.98 -7.40
CA ASN A 61 -2.38 3.41 -7.18
C ASN A 61 -1.64 4.02 -8.38
N LEU A 62 -2.33 4.86 -9.16
CA LEU A 62 -1.69 5.65 -10.22
C LEU A 62 -0.98 6.85 -9.57
N SER A 63 0.34 6.97 -9.70
CA SER A 63 1.15 7.98 -9.00
C SER A 63 1.82 8.98 -9.97
N PHE A 64 1.82 10.30 -9.73
CA PHE A 64 1.09 11.05 -8.71
C PHE A 64 0.30 12.20 -9.34
N ALA A 65 -0.92 12.39 -8.85
CA ALA A 65 -1.74 13.55 -9.19
C ALA A 65 -1.50 14.69 -8.19
N ASN A 66 -1.15 15.85 -8.69
CA ASN A 66 -1.13 17.08 -7.90
C ASN A 66 -2.10 18.10 -8.50
N PRO A 67 -2.75 18.94 -7.68
CA PRO A 67 -3.56 20.04 -8.17
C PRO A 67 -2.65 21.19 -8.62
N ASP A 68 -3.13 22.09 -9.46
CA ASP A 68 -2.46 23.37 -9.71
C ASP A 68 -2.61 24.36 -8.54
N ALA A 69 -2.06 25.57 -8.70
CA ALA A 69 -2.14 26.64 -7.70
C ALA A 69 -3.58 27.04 -7.30
N GLU A 70 -4.56 26.81 -8.17
CA GLU A 70 -5.97 27.07 -7.89
C GLU A 70 -6.67 25.88 -7.21
N GLY A 71 -5.99 24.74 -7.05
CA GLY A 71 -6.55 23.53 -6.44
C GLY A 71 -7.22 22.59 -7.43
N ARG A 72 -7.05 22.79 -8.75
CA ARG A 72 -7.69 21.94 -9.78
C ARG A 72 -6.75 20.83 -10.23
N PHE A 73 -7.29 19.61 -10.38
CA PHE A 73 -6.54 18.46 -10.88
C PHE A 73 -6.64 18.26 -12.40
N VAL A 74 -7.67 18.84 -13.03
CA VAL A 74 -7.94 18.71 -14.46
C VAL A 74 -8.24 20.08 -15.08
N ARG A 75 -7.67 20.34 -16.26
CA ARG A 75 -8.03 21.46 -17.15
C ARG A 75 -8.02 20.99 -18.59
N ASP A 76 -9.02 21.40 -19.36
CA ASP A 76 -9.08 21.19 -20.80
C ASP A 76 -8.82 19.72 -21.22
N GLY A 77 -9.39 18.79 -20.46
CA GLY A 77 -9.25 17.34 -20.71
C GLY A 77 -7.89 16.74 -20.34
N ARG A 78 -7.05 17.45 -19.61
CA ARG A 78 -5.73 16.97 -19.15
C ARG A 78 -5.54 17.17 -17.65
N MET A 79 -4.66 16.36 -17.07
CA MET A 79 -4.18 16.56 -15.72
C MET A 79 -3.40 17.88 -15.64
N THR A 80 -3.49 18.56 -14.50
CA THR A 80 -2.79 19.83 -14.28
C THR A 80 -1.35 19.63 -13.83
N CYS A 81 -1.10 18.58 -13.05
CA CYS A 81 0.22 18.24 -12.54
C CYS A 81 0.35 16.73 -12.31
N MET A 82 0.43 15.98 -13.42
CA MET A 82 0.67 14.54 -13.47
C MET A 82 1.19 14.20 -14.86
N SER A 83 2.51 14.07 -14.98
CA SER A 83 3.17 13.86 -16.28
C SER A 83 3.48 12.41 -16.57
N ASP A 84 3.54 12.10 -17.87
CA ASP A 84 4.17 10.89 -18.39
C ASP A 84 5.70 10.96 -18.29
N GLU A 85 6.37 9.94 -18.82
CA GLU A 85 7.83 9.82 -18.85
C GLU A 85 8.52 10.82 -19.80
N GLN A 86 7.76 11.50 -20.68
CA GLN A 86 8.25 12.61 -21.50
C GLN A 86 7.99 13.98 -20.85
N GLY A 87 7.37 14.01 -19.67
CA GLY A 87 7.05 15.24 -18.95
C GLY A 87 5.77 15.94 -19.43
N ALA A 88 4.99 15.31 -20.32
CA ALA A 88 3.71 15.84 -20.74
C ALA A 88 2.61 15.42 -19.78
N ASN A 89 1.79 16.37 -19.33
CA ASN A 89 0.66 16.07 -18.44
C ASN A 89 -0.32 15.12 -19.10
N LEU A 90 -0.70 14.03 -18.44
CA LEU A 90 -1.56 12.98 -19.01
C LEU A 90 -2.95 13.50 -19.39
N SER A 91 -3.54 12.92 -20.44
CA SER A 91 -4.93 13.20 -20.80
C SER A 91 -5.90 12.44 -19.90
N VAL A 92 -7.06 13.05 -19.63
CA VAL A 92 -8.16 12.40 -18.90
C VAL A 92 -8.66 11.17 -19.65
N GLU A 93 -8.73 11.22 -20.98
CA GLU A 93 -9.16 10.10 -21.81
C GLU A 93 -8.22 8.90 -21.67
N ALA A 94 -6.91 9.10 -21.79
CA ALA A 94 -5.92 8.03 -21.65
C ALA A 94 -5.90 7.45 -20.22
N LEU A 95 -6.03 8.29 -19.19
CA LEU A 95 -6.15 7.84 -17.81
C LEU A 95 -7.42 7.03 -17.58
N ARG A 96 -8.57 7.46 -18.11
CA ARG A 96 -9.82 6.68 -18.02
C ARG A 96 -9.71 5.33 -18.72
N ALA A 97 -9.07 5.27 -19.88
CA ALA A 97 -8.82 4.01 -20.58
C ALA A 97 -7.93 3.08 -19.73
N THR A 98 -6.89 3.64 -19.09
CA THR A 98 -6.01 2.91 -18.18
C THR A 98 -6.77 2.38 -16.96
N VAL A 99 -7.58 3.22 -16.32
CA VAL A 99 -8.42 2.84 -15.18
C VAL A 99 -9.36 1.70 -15.54
N ALA A 100 -10.08 1.81 -16.66
CA ALA A 100 -11.01 0.78 -17.12
C ALA A 100 -10.30 -0.56 -17.40
N MET A 101 -9.11 -0.53 -18.02
CA MET A 101 -8.30 -1.72 -18.27
C MET A 101 -7.89 -2.42 -16.97
N LEU A 102 -7.38 -1.67 -15.99
CA LEU A 102 -6.98 -2.21 -14.70
C LEU A 102 -8.20 -2.74 -13.93
N GLN A 103 -9.32 -2.04 -13.92
CA GLN A 103 -10.56 -2.50 -13.29
C GLN A 103 -11.11 -3.80 -13.92
N ALA A 104 -10.89 -4.02 -15.22
CA ALA A 104 -11.31 -5.25 -15.89
C ALA A 104 -10.61 -6.52 -15.36
N SER A 105 -9.46 -6.38 -14.67
CA SER A 105 -8.81 -7.48 -13.95
C SER A 105 -9.49 -7.85 -12.62
N GLY A 106 -10.50 -7.08 -12.19
CA GLY A 106 -11.16 -7.20 -10.89
C GLY A 106 -10.47 -6.41 -9.77
N ALA A 107 -9.39 -5.69 -10.07
CA ALA A 107 -8.71 -4.82 -9.13
C ALA A 107 -9.45 -3.49 -8.91
N LYS A 108 -9.20 -2.87 -7.76
CA LYS A 108 -9.60 -1.49 -7.45
C LYS A 108 -8.54 -0.53 -7.94
N VAL A 109 -8.95 0.59 -8.53
CA VAL A 109 -8.01 1.57 -9.07
C VAL A 109 -8.22 2.92 -8.39
N LEU A 110 -7.17 3.38 -7.71
CA LEU A 110 -7.13 4.68 -7.06
C LEU A 110 -6.05 5.55 -7.73
N ILE A 111 -6.09 6.84 -7.45
CA ILE A 111 -5.02 7.77 -7.80
C ILE A 111 -4.37 8.26 -6.52
N SER A 112 -3.04 8.24 -6.49
CA SER A 112 -2.25 8.74 -5.37
C SER A 112 -1.91 10.21 -5.58
N THR A 113 -2.08 11.01 -4.55
CA THR A 113 -1.82 12.45 -4.60
C THR A 113 -0.60 12.87 -3.82
N ALA A 114 -0.02 14.04 -4.14
CA ALA A 114 1.22 14.54 -3.57
C ALA A 114 2.44 13.69 -3.96
N GLY A 115 2.84 12.74 -3.12
CA GLY A 115 4.07 11.95 -3.20
C GLY A 115 5.25 12.60 -2.49
N GLY A 116 6.34 11.85 -2.33
CA GLY A 116 7.54 12.28 -1.60
C GLY A 116 8.30 13.46 -2.20
N VAL A 117 8.05 13.80 -3.46
CA VAL A 117 8.54 15.02 -4.10
C VAL A 117 7.36 15.76 -4.71
N ILE A 118 7.08 16.96 -4.19
CA ILE A 118 6.02 17.82 -4.73
C ILE A 118 6.53 18.51 -6.00
N PRO A 119 5.91 18.24 -7.17
CA PRO A 119 6.31 18.86 -8.43
C PRO A 119 6.04 20.37 -8.43
N SER A 120 6.84 21.13 -9.17
CA SER A 120 6.73 22.59 -9.23
C SER A 120 5.42 23.11 -9.83
N CYS A 121 4.69 22.29 -10.59
CA CYS A 121 3.35 22.61 -11.06
C CYS A 121 2.27 22.49 -9.99
N SER A 122 2.58 21.92 -8.83
CA SER A 122 1.63 21.70 -7.75
C SER A 122 1.24 23.02 -7.08
N GLY A 123 -0.03 23.14 -6.69
CA GLY A 123 -0.46 24.08 -5.68
C GLY A 123 0.11 23.74 -4.30
N ASP A 124 0.10 24.72 -3.40
CA ASP A 124 0.59 24.55 -2.04
C ASP A 124 -0.41 23.76 -1.19
N TRP A 125 -0.09 22.51 -0.90
CA TRP A 125 -0.90 21.61 -0.07
C TRP A 125 -1.21 22.19 1.32
N LYS A 126 -0.35 23.03 1.91
CA LYS A 126 -0.67 23.68 3.20
C LYS A 126 -1.84 24.64 3.07
N VAL A 127 -1.81 25.46 2.02
CA VAL A 127 -2.89 26.41 1.73
C VAL A 127 -4.16 25.67 1.30
N LEU A 128 -4.03 24.60 0.51
CA LEU A 128 -5.17 23.84 0.00
C LEU A 128 -5.93 23.08 1.11
N LEU A 129 -5.25 22.66 2.18
CA LEU A 129 -5.87 21.90 3.28
C LEU A 129 -6.37 22.78 4.44
N ALA A 130 -5.95 24.05 4.48
CA ALA A 130 -6.41 25.05 5.43
C ALA A 130 -7.93 25.22 5.43
N PRO A 131 -8.56 25.66 6.54
CA PRO A 131 -10.02 25.71 6.67
C PRO A 131 -10.74 26.45 5.54
N GLU A 132 -10.13 27.49 4.99
CA GLU A 132 -10.68 28.35 3.94
C GLU A 132 -10.75 27.65 2.57
N ARG A 133 -9.88 26.67 2.33
CA ARG A 133 -9.78 25.96 1.03
C ARG A 133 -10.19 24.50 1.11
N ARG A 134 -10.19 23.90 2.30
CA ARG A 134 -10.45 22.48 2.54
C ARG A 134 -11.69 21.95 1.83
N ALA A 135 -12.82 22.65 1.91
CA ALA A 135 -14.06 22.21 1.27
C ALA A 135 -13.93 22.17 -0.27
N ALA A 136 -13.26 23.15 -0.87
CA ALA A 136 -12.99 23.19 -2.30
C ALA A 136 -12.02 22.08 -2.71
N THR A 137 -10.97 21.84 -1.92
CA THR A 137 -9.99 20.76 -2.18
C THR A 137 -10.64 19.37 -2.09
N VAL A 138 -11.51 19.15 -1.10
CA VAL A 138 -12.31 17.91 -1.01
C VAL A 138 -13.21 17.75 -2.23
N ALA A 139 -13.89 18.81 -2.66
CA ALA A 139 -14.73 18.78 -3.85
C ALA A 139 -13.91 18.46 -5.12
N ALA A 140 -12.72 19.04 -5.27
CA ALA A 140 -11.84 18.79 -6.41
C ALA A 140 -11.32 17.36 -6.48
N LEU A 141 -10.99 16.74 -5.33
CA LEU A 141 -10.60 15.33 -5.27
C LEU A 141 -11.75 14.37 -5.60
N ILE A 142 -12.96 14.73 -5.16
CA ILE A 142 -14.17 14.01 -5.52
C ILE A 142 -14.45 14.12 -7.02
N GLU A 143 -14.36 15.32 -7.58
CA GLU A 143 -14.50 15.56 -9.02
C GLU A 143 -13.45 14.77 -9.82
N LEU A 144 -12.20 14.71 -9.35
CA LEU A 144 -11.16 13.89 -9.96
C LEU A 144 -11.54 12.40 -9.94
N ALA A 145 -11.98 11.88 -8.80
CA ALA A 145 -12.42 10.49 -8.66
C ALA A 145 -13.57 10.14 -9.61
N ASP A 146 -14.54 11.03 -9.73
CA ASP A 146 -15.69 10.85 -10.62
C ASP A 146 -15.30 10.99 -12.11
N THR A 147 -14.47 11.99 -12.44
CA THR A 147 -13.98 12.25 -13.80
C THR A 147 -13.20 11.08 -14.38
N LEU A 148 -12.32 10.49 -13.56
CA LEU A 148 -11.48 9.36 -13.94
C LEU A 148 -12.13 7.98 -13.71
N ALA A 149 -13.35 7.94 -13.17
CA ALA A 149 -14.06 6.72 -12.80
C ALA A 149 -13.27 5.82 -11.81
N LEU A 150 -12.55 6.44 -10.87
CA LEU A 150 -11.72 5.76 -9.88
C LEU A 150 -12.56 5.07 -8.80
N ASP A 151 -12.03 3.99 -8.22
CA ASP A 151 -12.58 3.35 -7.03
C ASP A 151 -12.25 4.12 -5.74
N GLY A 152 -11.30 5.07 -5.77
CA GLY A 152 -10.92 5.85 -4.60
C GLY A 152 -9.74 6.79 -4.82
N ILE A 153 -9.30 7.42 -3.74
CA ILE A 153 -8.12 8.32 -3.68
C ILE A 153 -7.15 7.80 -2.62
N ASP A 154 -5.86 7.87 -2.91
CA ASP A 154 -4.77 7.63 -1.96
C ASP A 154 -4.08 8.96 -1.61
N ILE A 155 -3.92 9.26 -0.33
CA ILE A 155 -3.25 10.48 0.16
C ILE A 155 -1.83 10.13 0.60
N ASP A 156 -0.85 10.63 -0.15
CA ASP A 156 0.57 10.40 0.07
C ASP A 156 1.31 11.72 0.31
N ILE A 157 0.95 12.41 1.40
CA ILE A 157 1.62 13.65 1.82
C ILE A 157 2.70 13.26 2.82
N GLU A 158 3.95 13.55 2.50
CA GLU A 158 5.10 12.98 3.21
C GLU A 158 5.93 14.01 3.99
N GLY A 159 6.69 13.48 4.97
CA GLY A 159 7.81 14.17 5.62
C GLY A 159 7.46 15.53 6.22
N GLN A 160 8.31 16.53 5.94
CA GLN A 160 8.17 17.86 6.51
C GLN A 160 6.84 18.52 6.11
N LEU A 161 6.35 18.30 4.89
CA LEU A 161 5.08 18.85 4.46
C LEU A 161 3.92 18.32 5.31
N LEU A 162 3.87 17.00 5.54
CA LEU A 162 2.89 16.39 6.42
C LEU A 162 2.99 16.95 7.84
N THR A 163 4.21 17.03 8.40
CA THR A 163 4.45 17.58 9.74
C THR A 163 3.89 19.00 9.86
N GLU A 164 4.12 19.86 8.88
CA GLU A 164 3.65 21.24 8.91
C GLU A 164 2.11 21.33 8.85
N ILE A 165 1.47 20.52 8.00
CA ILE A 165 0.01 20.46 7.88
C ILE A 165 -0.64 19.91 9.17
N ASP A 166 -0.04 18.88 9.77
CA ASP A 166 -0.53 18.34 11.05
C ASP A 166 -0.37 19.34 12.20
N ARG A 167 0.79 20.01 12.30
CA ARG A 167 1.01 21.06 13.32
C ARG A 167 0.04 22.23 13.18
N ALA A 168 -0.38 22.56 11.96
CA ALA A 168 -1.42 23.55 11.71
C ALA A 168 -2.83 23.06 12.10
N GLY A 169 -3.01 21.75 12.36
CA GLY A 169 -4.29 21.14 12.71
C GLY A 169 -5.17 20.83 11.50
N ASP A 170 -4.61 20.81 10.28
CA ASP A 170 -5.38 20.77 9.04
C ASP A 170 -5.53 19.37 8.45
N TYR A 171 -4.61 18.45 8.74
CA TYR A 171 -4.62 17.12 8.16
C TYR A 171 -5.87 16.31 8.55
N THR A 172 -6.10 16.14 9.86
CA THR A 172 -7.20 15.28 10.34
C THR A 172 -8.59 15.76 9.90
N PRO A 173 -8.94 17.07 10.00
CA PRO A 173 -10.22 17.57 9.50
C PRO A 173 -10.39 17.41 7.97
N PHE A 174 -9.32 17.59 7.20
CA PHE A 174 -9.33 17.34 5.76
C PHE A 174 -9.64 15.87 5.44
N ILE A 175 -8.92 14.94 6.07
CA ILE A 175 -9.15 13.50 5.89
C ILE A 175 -10.56 13.09 6.32
N ALA A 176 -11.07 13.64 7.43
CA ALA A 176 -12.43 13.36 7.90
C ALA A 176 -13.49 13.78 6.87
N ALA A 177 -13.37 15.00 6.31
CA ALA A 177 -14.28 15.51 5.30
C ALA A 177 -14.21 14.70 4.00
N LEU A 178 -13.00 14.37 3.54
CA LEU A 178 -12.78 13.55 2.35
C LEU A 178 -13.36 12.14 2.51
N SER A 179 -13.13 11.50 3.66
CA SER A 179 -13.66 10.17 3.98
C SER A 179 -15.18 10.15 3.93
N GLY A 180 -15.85 11.15 4.51
CA GLY A 180 -17.30 11.28 4.45
C GLY A 180 -17.82 11.37 3.00
N ALA A 181 -17.16 12.17 2.17
CA ALA A 181 -17.54 12.35 0.77
C ALA A 181 -17.28 11.11 -0.11
N MET A 182 -16.18 10.38 0.13
CA MET A 182 -15.84 9.13 -0.56
C MET A 182 -16.79 8.00 -0.17
N LYS A 183 -17.06 7.82 1.14
CA LYS A 183 -17.99 6.79 1.63
C LYS A 183 -19.40 6.97 1.12
N ALA A 184 -19.88 8.23 1.03
CA ALA A 184 -21.18 8.54 0.43
C ALA A 184 -21.29 8.11 -1.05
N ARG A 185 -20.16 7.89 -1.72
CA ARG A 185 -20.06 7.41 -3.12
C ARG A 185 -19.66 5.94 -3.23
N GLY A 186 -19.51 5.23 -2.10
CA GLY A 186 -18.97 3.87 -2.08
C GLY A 186 -17.53 3.77 -2.59
N LYS A 187 -16.76 4.86 -2.49
CA LYS A 187 -15.35 4.93 -2.90
C LYS A 187 -14.42 4.79 -1.69
N LEU A 188 -13.21 4.31 -1.96
CA LEU A 188 -12.15 4.11 -1.00
C LEU A 188 -11.38 5.41 -0.73
N LEU A 189 -10.87 5.54 0.50
CA LEU A 189 -9.85 6.51 0.86
C LEU A 189 -8.68 5.77 1.53
N THR A 190 -7.50 5.82 0.94
CA THR A 190 -6.30 5.18 1.49
C THR A 190 -5.20 6.21 1.73
N CYS A 191 -4.11 5.81 2.37
CA CYS A 191 -2.93 6.64 2.51
C CYS A 191 -1.65 5.83 2.40
N ALA A 192 -0.57 6.52 2.05
CA ALA A 192 0.79 6.09 2.33
C ALA A 192 1.35 6.92 3.50
N THR A 193 2.13 6.27 4.37
CA THR A 193 2.70 6.92 5.57
C THR A 193 4.03 6.30 5.94
N ALA A 194 4.96 7.13 6.42
CA ALA A 194 6.25 6.65 6.95
C ALA A 194 6.12 6.15 8.39
N SER A 195 7.18 5.53 8.92
CA SER A 195 7.22 4.94 10.28
C SER A 195 8.26 5.60 11.20
N TYR A 196 8.48 6.92 11.03
CA TYR A 196 9.40 7.72 11.85
C TYR A 196 8.71 8.97 12.42
N GLU A 197 9.25 9.53 13.48
CA GLU A 197 8.70 10.73 14.14
C GLU A 197 8.65 11.93 13.18
N GLY A 198 7.49 12.55 13.01
CA GLY A 198 7.25 13.61 12.02
C GLY A 198 6.87 13.10 10.62
N GLY A 199 7.13 11.84 10.29
CA GLY A 199 6.71 11.24 9.01
C GLY A 199 5.38 10.48 9.06
N MET A 200 4.80 10.32 10.26
CA MET A 200 3.60 9.51 10.48
C MET A 200 2.33 10.35 10.42
N ILE A 201 1.29 9.83 9.75
CA ILE A 201 -0.04 10.44 9.81
C ILE A 201 -0.58 10.53 11.25
N PRO A 202 -1.41 11.53 11.57
CA PRO A 202 -1.91 11.74 12.93
C PRO A 202 -2.83 10.58 13.35
N VAL A 203 -2.73 10.13 14.61
CA VAL A 203 -3.53 8.99 15.11
C VAL A 203 -5.03 9.22 14.93
N GLY A 204 -5.50 10.46 15.12
CA GLY A 204 -6.92 10.82 14.93
C GLY A 204 -7.44 10.63 13.50
N SER A 205 -6.54 10.57 12.51
CA SER A 205 -6.90 10.38 11.11
C SER A 205 -7.08 8.90 10.72
N ILE A 206 -6.47 7.96 11.46
CA ILE A 206 -6.40 6.52 11.11
C ILE A 206 -7.80 5.93 10.86
N ARG A 207 -8.80 6.31 11.66
CA ARG A 207 -10.17 5.78 11.56
C ARG A 207 -10.90 6.09 10.25
N TYR A 208 -10.38 7.01 9.44
CA TYR A 208 -11.04 7.48 8.23
C TYR A 208 -10.61 6.75 6.96
N PHE A 209 -9.44 6.10 6.99
CA PHE A 209 -8.89 5.37 5.85
C PHE A 209 -9.47 3.96 5.75
N ASP A 210 -9.60 3.42 4.55
CA ASP A 210 -9.93 2.02 4.33
C ASP A 210 -8.67 1.14 4.44
N LEU A 211 -7.54 1.62 3.89
CA LEU A 211 -6.22 0.99 4.01
C LEU A 211 -5.17 2.02 4.45
N VAL A 212 -4.20 1.56 5.25
CA VAL A 212 -3.02 2.32 5.67
C VAL A 212 -1.79 1.59 5.12
N ASN A 213 -1.18 2.15 4.07
CA ASN A 213 0.02 1.62 3.43
C ASN A 213 1.26 2.19 4.13
N ILE A 214 2.01 1.34 4.82
CA ILE A 214 3.19 1.79 5.58
C ILE A 214 4.44 1.67 4.71
N MET A 215 5.17 2.77 4.53
CA MET A 215 6.37 2.84 3.70
C MET A 215 7.57 2.32 4.49
N SER A 216 7.66 1.00 4.67
CA SER A 216 8.73 0.33 5.43
C SER A 216 9.99 0.12 4.55
N TYR A 217 10.46 1.23 4.00
CA TYR A 217 11.64 1.36 3.16
C TYR A 217 12.24 2.75 3.35
N ASP A 218 13.36 3.02 2.68
CA ASP A 218 14.07 4.31 2.71
C ASP A 218 14.58 4.75 4.09
N ALA A 219 14.90 3.78 4.95
CA ALA A 219 15.58 4.01 6.24
C ALA A 219 16.83 4.88 6.08
N ILE A 220 17.54 4.64 4.99
CA ILE A 220 18.73 5.35 4.54
C ILE A 220 18.67 5.47 3.02
N GLY A 221 19.40 6.42 2.47
CA GLY A 221 19.60 6.54 1.05
C GLY A 221 20.91 7.25 0.72
N PRO A 222 21.21 7.47 -0.57
CA PRO A 222 22.50 8.02 -0.98
C PRO A 222 22.78 9.42 -0.44
N SER A 223 21.73 10.17 -0.06
CA SER A 223 21.82 11.54 0.46
C SER A 223 21.15 11.74 1.83
N TRP A 224 20.68 10.68 2.51
CA TRP A 224 20.08 10.77 3.84
C TRP A 224 20.33 9.52 4.69
N GLY A 225 20.20 9.68 6.01
CA GLY A 225 20.48 8.60 6.96
C GLY A 225 21.97 8.26 7.03
N GLN A 226 22.32 7.31 7.90
CA GLN A 226 23.69 6.87 8.11
C GLN A 226 23.94 5.56 7.37
N ALA A 227 24.86 5.58 6.39
CA ALA A 227 25.30 4.38 5.68
C ALA A 227 25.91 3.32 6.63
N GLY A 228 25.93 2.07 6.18
CA GLY A 228 26.33 0.90 6.97
C GLY A 228 25.16 0.06 7.50
N THR A 229 23.99 0.24 6.93
CA THR A 229 22.78 -0.56 7.19
C THR A 229 21.98 -0.73 5.90
N GLU A 230 20.89 -1.48 5.95
CA GLU A 230 19.97 -1.67 4.83
C GLU A 230 18.88 -0.60 4.81
N HIS A 231 18.43 -0.19 3.61
CA HIS A 231 17.34 0.79 3.49
C HIS A 231 15.96 0.22 3.83
N SER A 232 15.80 -1.12 3.79
CA SER A 232 14.53 -1.80 4.02
C SER A 232 14.76 -3.21 4.59
N SER A 233 15.27 -3.32 5.82
CA SER A 233 15.51 -4.64 6.43
C SER A 233 14.22 -5.33 6.89
N TYR A 234 14.28 -6.66 7.10
CA TYR A 234 13.18 -7.41 7.73
C TYR A 234 12.87 -6.90 9.15
N ALA A 235 13.90 -6.58 9.94
CA ALA A 235 13.75 -6.07 11.30
C ALA A 235 13.00 -4.73 11.33
N MET A 236 13.25 -3.85 10.34
CA MET A 236 12.48 -2.62 10.16
C MET A 236 11.01 -2.94 9.86
N ALA A 237 10.72 -3.83 8.92
CA ALA A 237 9.35 -4.22 8.59
C ALA A 237 8.56 -4.75 9.80
N ALA A 238 9.17 -5.62 10.61
CA ALA A 238 8.55 -6.15 11.82
C ALA A 238 8.25 -5.05 12.85
N ARG A 239 9.21 -4.17 13.10
CA ARG A 239 9.05 -3.05 14.03
C ARG A 239 7.98 -2.06 13.56
N ASP A 240 7.95 -1.74 12.27
CA ASP A 240 7.02 -0.77 11.71
C ASP A 240 5.58 -1.32 11.73
N LEU A 241 5.37 -2.61 11.45
CA LEU A 241 4.07 -3.26 11.65
C LEU A 241 3.60 -3.17 13.11
N ASP A 242 4.47 -3.52 14.06
CA ASP A 242 4.14 -3.46 15.49
C ASP A 242 3.81 -2.04 15.95
N LEU A 243 4.53 -1.04 15.44
CA LEU A 243 4.26 0.37 15.67
C LEU A 243 2.85 0.75 15.21
N TRP A 244 2.47 0.40 13.98
CA TRP A 244 1.18 0.81 13.42
C TRP A 244 -0.01 0.05 14.02
N LEU A 245 0.18 -1.20 14.39
CA LEU A 245 -0.78 -1.96 15.20
C LEU A 245 -0.97 -1.29 16.57
N ALA A 246 0.11 -0.89 17.24
CA ALA A 246 0.04 -0.19 18.53
C ALA A 246 -0.60 1.20 18.43
N ARG A 247 -0.49 1.87 17.27
CA ARG A 247 -1.18 3.13 16.96
C ARG A 247 -2.67 2.96 16.65
N GLY A 248 -3.17 1.72 16.54
CA GLY A 248 -4.59 1.41 16.40
C GLY A 248 -5.06 1.19 14.97
N VAL A 249 -4.16 0.92 14.01
CA VAL A 249 -4.58 0.39 12.70
C VAL A 249 -5.07 -1.05 12.90
N ALA A 250 -6.27 -1.35 12.40
CA ALA A 250 -6.77 -2.73 12.43
C ALA A 250 -5.91 -3.62 11.51
N PRO A 251 -5.57 -4.87 11.92
CA PRO A 251 -4.71 -5.74 11.12
C PRO A 251 -5.14 -5.87 9.66
N ASP A 252 -6.43 -6.06 9.39
CA ASP A 252 -7.00 -6.21 8.03
C ASP A 252 -6.89 -4.95 7.16
N ARG A 253 -6.61 -3.79 7.76
CA ARG A 253 -6.45 -2.49 7.09
C ARG A 253 -4.99 -2.04 6.97
N LEU A 254 -4.07 -2.73 7.64
CA LEU A 254 -2.64 -2.43 7.62
C LEU A 254 -1.98 -3.14 6.43
N VAL A 255 -1.20 -2.41 5.64
CA VAL A 255 -0.56 -2.94 4.43
C VAL A 255 0.93 -2.62 4.46
N LEU A 256 1.78 -3.66 4.43
CA LEU A 256 3.24 -3.51 4.53
C LEU A 256 3.85 -3.11 3.19
N GLY A 257 4.51 -1.96 3.14
CA GLY A 257 5.27 -1.52 1.97
C GLY A 257 6.57 -2.31 1.77
N VAL A 258 6.84 -2.71 0.52
CA VAL A 258 8.09 -3.34 0.09
C VAL A 258 8.65 -2.64 -1.16
N PRO A 259 9.98 -2.43 -1.23
CA PRO A 259 10.60 -1.76 -2.36
C PRO A 259 10.99 -2.73 -3.47
N PHE A 260 10.71 -2.38 -4.73
CA PHE A 260 11.24 -3.07 -5.91
C PHE A 260 12.54 -2.43 -6.43
N TYR A 261 13.27 -1.77 -5.54
CA TYR A 261 14.44 -0.97 -5.84
C TYR A 261 15.43 -1.03 -4.69
N GLY A 262 16.58 -0.39 -4.87
CA GLY A 262 17.61 -0.25 -3.85
C GLY A 262 18.51 0.95 -4.08
N TYR A 263 19.42 1.13 -3.12
CA TYR A 263 20.36 2.24 -3.10
C TYR A 263 21.81 1.77 -3.02
N GLY A 264 22.67 2.43 -3.80
CA GLY A 264 24.12 2.26 -3.76
C GLY A 264 24.81 3.28 -2.86
N PHE A 265 25.85 2.84 -2.16
CA PHE A 265 26.66 3.60 -1.21
C PHE A 265 28.15 3.48 -1.54
N GLY A 266 28.97 4.40 -1.03
CA GLY A 266 30.44 4.33 -1.19
C GLY A 266 30.94 4.61 -2.62
N GLY A 267 30.15 5.26 -3.47
CA GLY A 267 30.47 5.49 -4.87
C GLY A 267 29.93 4.42 -5.83
N GLU A 268 28.99 3.60 -5.36
CA GLU A 268 28.08 2.86 -6.23
C GLU A 268 27.07 3.78 -6.92
N LYS A 269 26.43 3.30 -8.00
CA LYS A 269 25.29 4.00 -8.61
C LYS A 269 24.21 4.19 -7.55
N ALA A 270 23.75 5.43 -7.38
CA ALA A 270 22.88 5.84 -6.29
C ALA A 270 21.53 5.08 -6.27
N ASN A 271 20.86 4.96 -7.42
CA ASN A 271 19.51 4.38 -7.51
C ASN A 271 19.49 3.17 -8.44
N TRP A 272 18.86 2.10 -7.98
CA TRP A 272 18.69 0.85 -8.73
C TRP A 272 17.24 0.41 -8.75
N SER A 273 16.68 0.16 -9.92
CA SER A 273 15.55 -0.77 -10.01
C SER A 273 16.05 -2.19 -9.77
N TYR A 274 15.24 -3.07 -9.19
CA TYR A 274 15.63 -4.48 -9.06
C TYR A 274 15.91 -5.13 -10.41
N ARG A 275 15.13 -4.76 -11.45
CA ARG A 275 15.36 -5.13 -12.85
C ARG A 275 16.78 -4.81 -13.32
N ASP A 276 17.21 -3.56 -13.18
CA ASP A 276 18.52 -3.13 -13.66
C ASP A 276 19.65 -3.76 -12.82
N LEU A 277 19.42 -3.95 -11.52
CA LEU A 277 20.36 -4.61 -10.63
C LEU A 277 20.59 -6.06 -11.05
N ALA A 278 19.51 -6.81 -11.30
CA ALA A 278 19.58 -8.19 -11.75
C ALA A 278 20.22 -8.32 -13.14
N ALA A 279 19.95 -7.36 -14.04
CA ALA A 279 20.59 -7.32 -15.35
C ALA A 279 22.11 -7.02 -15.26
N ALA A 280 22.52 -6.14 -14.36
CA ALA A 280 23.92 -5.72 -14.23
C ALA A 280 24.79 -6.72 -13.46
N HIS A 281 24.26 -7.34 -12.41
CA HIS A 281 25.02 -8.22 -11.50
C HIS A 281 24.71 -9.71 -11.67
N GLY A 282 23.63 -10.05 -12.38
CA GLY A 282 23.15 -11.42 -12.55
C GLY A 282 22.29 -11.90 -11.38
N ILE A 283 21.30 -12.73 -11.68
CA ILE A 283 20.28 -13.20 -10.73
C ILE A 283 20.83 -13.93 -9.49
N ASN A 284 22.01 -14.55 -9.61
CA ASN A 284 22.64 -15.24 -8.48
C ASN A 284 23.19 -14.25 -7.45
N ALA A 285 23.71 -13.10 -7.89
CA ALA A 285 24.17 -12.05 -6.99
C ALA A 285 23.00 -11.34 -6.30
N THR A 286 21.79 -11.42 -6.87
CA THR A 286 20.58 -10.79 -6.32
C THR A 286 19.76 -11.65 -5.36
N LYS A 287 20.34 -12.76 -4.88
CA LYS A 287 19.72 -13.65 -3.88
C LYS A 287 19.89 -13.19 -2.43
N ALA A 288 20.79 -12.24 -2.18
CA ALA A 288 20.99 -11.62 -0.87
C ALA A 288 20.48 -10.18 -0.91
N ASP A 289 20.22 -9.56 0.24
CA ASP A 289 19.68 -8.18 0.31
C ASP A 289 20.76 -7.09 0.14
N VAL A 290 22.03 -7.52 0.12
CA VAL A 290 23.18 -6.64 -0.03
C VAL A 290 24.15 -7.21 -1.07
N ILE A 291 24.63 -6.36 -1.96
CA ILE A 291 25.80 -6.61 -2.81
C ILE A 291 26.94 -5.72 -2.29
N GLY A 292 28.11 -6.30 -2.01
CA GLY A 292 29.25 -5.57 -1.44
C GLY A 292 29.39 -5.74 0.07
N GLU A 293 30.14 -4.83 0.71
CA GLU A 293 30.43 -4.90 2.15
C GLU A 293 29.53 -3.93 2.93
N LEU A 294 28.67 -4.47 3.79
CA LEU A 294 27.76 -3.67 4.60
C LEU A 294 28.49 -3.02 5.77
N CYS A 295 29.04 -1.83 5.56
CA CYS A 295 29.69 -1.04 6.61
C CYS A 295 29.59 0.47 6.34
N ALA A 296 29.78 1.28 7.38
CA ALA A 296 29.87 2.73 7.22
C ALA A 296 31.11 3.10 6.38
N GLY A 297 30.88 3.74 5.23
CA GLY A 297 31.95 4.13 4.29
C GLY A 297 32.35 3.05 3.28
N CYS A 298 31.82 1.83 3.39
CA CYS A 298 32.05 0.77 2.41
C CYS A 298 31.24 0.98 1.12
N ARG A 299 31.65 0.27 0.06
CA ARG A 299 30.89 0.14 -1.19
C ARG A 299 29.89 -1.00 -1.08
N TYR A 300 28.61 -0.67 -1.14
CA TYR A 300 27.55 -1.67 -1.16
C TYR A 300 26.27 -1.14 -1.80
N ILE A 301 25.40 -2.06 -2.20
CA ILE A 301 24.04 -1.80 -2.66
C ILE A 301 23.10 -2.54 -1.71
N SER A 302 22.12 -1.84 -1.14
CA SER A 302 21.05 -2.43 -0.33
C SER A 302 19.73 -2.37 -1.07
N TYR A 303 18.98 -3.47 -1.06
CA TYR A 303 17.69 -3.68 -1.73
C TYR A 303 16.94 -4.81 -1.01
N ASN A 304 15.80 -5.24 -1.54
CA ASN A 304 15.16 -6.50 -1.12
C ASN A 304 15.27 -7.54 -2.22
N SER A 305 15.92 -8.66 -1.90
CA SER A 305 15.93 -9.85 -2.75
C SER A 305 14.54 -10.50 -2.81
N PRO A 306 14.28 -11.42 -3.75
CA PRO A 306 13.04 -12.21 -3.77
C PRO A 306 12.81 -12.93 -2.44
N ALA A 307 13.87 -13.42 -1.77
CA ALA A 307 13.75 -14.06 -0.47
C ALA A 307 13.27 -13.08 0.62
N ALA A 308 13.80 -11.85 0.65
CA ALA A 308 13.32 -10.83 1.59
C ALA A 308 11.88 -10.41 1.30
N ILE A 309 11.51 -10.24 0.03
CA ILE A 309 10.12 -9.93 -0.35
C ILE A 309 9.17 -11.04 0.09
N ALA A 310 9.52 -12.31 -0.12
CA ALA A 310 8.71 -13.45 0.34
C ALA A 310 8.58 -13.48 1.88
N ASN A 311 9.69 -13.28 2.60
CA ASN A 311 9.68 -13.29 4.07
C ASN A 311 8.86 -12.12 4.65
N LYS A 312 8.98 -10.92 4.09
CA LYS A 312 8.16 -9.77 4.50
C LYS A 312 6.69 -9.96 4.15
N SER A 313 6.40 -10.58 3.01
CA SER A 313 5.03 -10.91 2.61
C SER A 313 4.40 -11.93 3.55
N ARG A 314 5.17 -12.94 4.00
CA ARG A 314 4.73 -13.88 5.04
C ARG A 314 4.47 -13.18 6.37
N LEU A 315 5.38 -12.31 6.79
CA LEU A 315 5.20 -11.48 7.98
C LEU A 315 3.91 -10.63 7.89
N ALA A 316 3.62 -10.06 6.72
CA ALA A 316 2.38 -9.35 6.49
C ALA A 316 1.16 -10.27 6.55
N ALA A 317 1.23 -11.48 5.98
CA ALA A 317 0.14 -12.46 6.07
C ALA A 317 -0.17 -12.91 7.51
N GLU A 318 0.83 -12.87 8.40
CA GLU A 318 0.71 -13.19 9.83
C GLU A 318 0.13 -12.03 10.67
N LYS A 319 0.49 -10.78 10.34
CA LYS A 319 0.22 -9.61 11.21
C LYS A 319 -0.70 -8.54 10.62
N ALA A 320 -0.91 -8.53 9.32
CA ALA A 320 -1.49 -7.43 8.56
C ALA A 320 -2.44 -7.93 7.46
N GLY A 321 -3.04 -6.98 6.74
CA GLY A 321 -4.03 -7.25 5.69
C GLY A 321 -3.38 -7.54 4.34
N GLY A 322 -2.10 -7.19 4.16
CA GLY A 322 -1.48 -7.28 2.85
C GLY A 322 -0.13 -6.61 2.69
N VAL A 323 0.30 -6.51 1.43
CA VAL A 323 1.55 -5.91 0.98
C VAL A 323 1.27 -4.79 -0.03
N MET A 324 2.07 -3.73 0.02
CA MET A 324 2.10 -2.63 -0.94
C MET A 324 3.47 -2.58 -1.62
N VAL A 325 3.50 -2.34 -2.92
CA VAL A 325 4.73 -2.31 -3.72
C VAL A 325 5.02 -0.92 -4.26
N TRP A 326 6.22 -0.42 -3.99
CA TRP A 326 6.80 0.73 -4.67
C TRP A 326 8.01 0.31 -5.54
N GLU A 327 7.96 0.36 -6.87
CA GLU A 327 6.76 0.40 -7.72
C GLU A 327 6.94 -0.58 -8.89
N LEU A 328 5.85 -0.93 -9.57
CA LEU A 328 5.76 -2.18 -10.34
C LEU A 328 6.71 -2.28 -11.53
N SER A 329 7.09 -1.16 -12.16
CA SER A 329 7.93 -1.18 -13.35
C SER A 329 9.35 -1.72 -13.10
N GLN A 330 9.74 -1.81 -11.82
CA GLN A 330 11.09 -2.14 -11.37
C GLN A 330 11.32 -3.62 -11.11
N ASP A 331 10.29 -4.47 -11.20
CA ASP A 331 10.46 -5.93 -11.13
C ASP A 331 11.15 -6.46 -12.40
N THR A 332 11.70 -7.67 -12.35
CA THR A 332 12.34 -8.34 -13.50
C THR A 332 11.31 -8.84 -14.54
N PRO A 333 11.72 -9.16 -15.79
CA PRO A 333 10.82 -9.70 -16.81
C PRO A 333 10.08 -10.99 -16.42
N ASP A 334 10.68 -11.81 -15.55
CA ASP A 334 10.10 -13.03 -14.99
C ASP A 334 9.27 -12.77 -13.71
N HIS A 335 9.06 -11.49 -13.35
CA HIS A 335 8.29 -11.06 -12.20
C HIS A 335 8.77 -11.68 -10.88
N ALA A 336 10.07 -11.71 -10.65
CA ALA A 336 10.67 -12.44 -9.52
C ALA A 336 10.18 -11.90 -8.16
N LEU A 337 10.06 -10.59 -8.00
CA LEU A 337 9.59 -10.01 -6.74
C LEU A 337 8.08 -10.16 -6.58
N THR A 338 7.30 -9.98 -7.65
CA THR A 338 5.85 -10.21 -7.63
C THR A 338 5.51 -11.68 -7.33
N THR A 339 6.29 -12.61 -7.87
CA THR A 339 6.16 -14.05 -7.56
C THR A 339 6.47 -14.32 -6.09
N ALA A 340 7.53 -13.72 -5.55
CA ALA A 340 7.87 -13.83 -4.13
C ALA A 340 6.76 -13.27 -3.21
N ILE A 341 6.05 -12.21 -3.61
CA ILE A 341 4.87 -11.73 -2.87
C ILE A 341 3.79 -12.80 -2.82
N LYS A 342 3.46 -13.42 -3.97
CA LYS A 342 2.45 -14.47 -4.05
C LYS A 342 2.81 -15.66 -3.16
N GLU A 343 4.07 -16.09 -3.18
CA GLU A 343 4.60 -17.18 -2.33
C GLU A 343 4.55 -16.83 -0.84
N GLY A 344 4.91 -15.60 -0.46
CA GLY A 344 4.86 -15.19 0.94
C GLY A 344 3.44 -15.02 1.47
N LEU A 345 2.50 -14.60 0.62
CA LEU A 345 1.09 -14.45 1.00
C LEU A 345 0.30 -15.76 0.93
N SER A 346 0.78 -16.78 0.23
CA SER A 346 0.17 -18.12 0.28
C SER A 346 0.40 -18.73 1.65
N ARG A 347 -0.69 -19.06 2.35
CA ARG A 347 -0.68 -19.69 3.68
C ARG A 347 -0.56 -21.22 3.62
N GLU A 348 0.09 -21.75 2.58
CA GLU A 348 0.33 -23.19 2.39
C GLU A 348 1.69 -23.65 2.90
#